data_AF-A0A6B9UER1-F1
#
_entry.id   AF-A0A6B9UER1-F1
#
_cell.length_a   1.000
_cell.length_b   1.000
_cell.length_c   1.000
_cell.angle_alpha   90.00
_cell.angle_beta   90.00
_cell.angle_gamma   90.00
#
_symmetry.space_group_name_H-M   'P 1'
#
loop_
_entity.id
_entity.type
_entity.pdbx_description
1 polymer ?
#
loop_
_entity_poly.entity_id
_entity_poly.type
_entity_poly.pdbx_seq_one_letter_code
_entity_poly.pdbx_strand_id
1 'polypeptide(L)'
;CRDHMHIEEDLPRPSISPEPATVIPLGSHVTIVCRGPVGVETFRLQKESRSLYNDTEDVSQPSPSESEARFRIDSVSEGHGGLYRCLYYKSSKWSEQSDYLEMLVKGEDVTWAL
;
A
#
# COMPACT_ATOMS: atom_id res chain seq x y z
N CYS A 1 -42.58 -14.37 -0.14
CA CYS A 1 -41.43 -15.04 -0.78
C CYS A 1 -40.18 -14.46 -0.16
N ARG A 2 -39.22 -15.28 0.29
CA ARG A 2 -37.97 -14.79 0.87
C ARG A 2 -37.22 -14.01 -0.22
N ASP A 3 -37.20 -12.69 -0.13
CA ASP A 3 -36.29 -11.87 -0.91
C ASP A 3 -34.88 -12.25 -0.49
N HIS A 4 -34.22 -13.07 -1.31
CA HIS A 4 -32.79 -13.27 -1.24
C HIS A 4 -32.13 -11.93 -1.58
N MET A 5 -31.94 -11.11 -0.55
CA MET A 5 -31.07 -9.96 -0.61
C MET A 5 -29.66 -10.52 -0.87
N HIS A 6 -29.23 -10.47 -2.13
CA HIS A 6 -27.81 -10.50 -2.45
C HIS A 6 -27.21 -9.28 -1.78
N ILE A 7 -26.75 -9.44 -0.54
CA ILE A 7 -25.83 -8.49 0.07
C ILE A 7 -24.55 -8.69 -0.72
N GLU A 8 -24.38 -7.91 -1.77
CA GLU A 8 -23.05 -7.70 -2.32
C GLU A 8 -22.28 -7.05 -1.18
N GLU A 9 -21.38 -7.79 -0.53
CA GLU A 9 -20.47 -7.18 0.45
C GLU A 9 -19.68 -6.11 -0.31
N ASP A 10 -20.09 -4.86 -0.11
CA ASP A 10 -19.36 -3.71 -0.60
C ASP A 10 -18.03 -3.68 0.15
N LEU A 11 -16.96 -4.02 -0.57
CA LEU A 11 -15.62 -4.08 -0.02
C LEU A 11 -15.13 -2.64 0.19
N PRO A 12 -14.98 -2.16 1.44
CA PRO A 12 -14.59 -0.77 1.68
C PRO A 12 -13.23 -0.47 1.06
N ARG A 13 -13.09 0.72 0.50
CA ARG A 13 -11.82 1.16 -0.11
C ARG A 13 -10.67 1.07 0.91
N PRO A 14 -9.53 0.47 0.57
CA PRO A 14 -8.37 0.44 1.46
C PRO A 14 -7.70 1.81 1.57
N SER A 15 -6.94 1.99 2.65
CA SER A 15 -6.05 3.15 2.83
C SER A 15 -4.59 2.78 2.62
N ILE A 16 -3.79 3.77 2.23
CA ILE A 16 -2.35 3.66 2.00
C ILE A 16 -1.62 4.77 2.75
N SER A 17 -0.51 4.45 3.41
CA SER A 17 0.32 5.44 4.11
C SER A 17 1.81 5.07 4.11
N PRO A 18 2.72 6.05 4.11
CA PRO A 18 4.15 5.82 4.30
C PRO A 18 4.55 5.88 5.78
N GLU A 19 5.50 5.05 6.17
CA GLU A 19 6.14 5.06 7.48
C GLU A 19 7.68 4.97 7.34
N PRO A 20 8.45 5.97 7.80
CA PRO A 20 8.00 7.26 8.35
C PRO A 20 7.35 8.16 7.29
N ALA A 21 6.44 9.03 7.72
CA ALA A 21 5.76 9.95 6.82
C ALA A 21 6.65 11.16 6.52
N THR A 22 7.35 11.18 5.38
CA THR A 22 7.84 12.36 4.63
C THR A 22 8.82 11.96 3.53
N VAL A 23 9.22 12.95 2.72
CA VAL A 23 10.30 12.91 1.73
C VAL A 23 11.43 11.95 2.10
N ILE A 24 11.76 11.06 1.17
CA ILE A 24 12.60 9.89 1.44
C ILE A 24 13.97 10.13 0.82
N PRO A 25 15.05 10.27 1.62
CA PRO A 25 16.41 10.37 1.10
C PRO A 25 16.79 9.13 0.30
N LEU A 26 17.70 9.28 -0.66
CA LEU A 26 18.37 8.13 -1.27
C LEU A 26 19.06 7.28 -0.20
N GLY A 27 19.02 5.97 -0.39
CA GLY A 27 19.64 4.99 0.51
C GLY A 27 18.91 4.77 1.83
N SER A 28 17.90 5.58 2.19
CA SER A 28 17.09 5.35 3.39
C SER A 28 16.10 4.21 3.20
N HIS A 29 15.40 3.85 4.28
CA HIS A 29 14.29 2.90 4.22
C HIS A 29 12.93 3.60 4.30
N VAL A 30 11.91 2.96 3.73
CA VAL A 30 10.51 3.33 3.92
C VAL A 30 9.67 2.06 4.01
N THR A 31 8.57 2.11 4.74
CA THR A 31 7.54 1.08 4.72
C THR A 31 6.25 1.69 4.20
N ILE A 32 5.68 1.12 3.16
CA ILE A 32 4.34 1.46 2.69
C ILE A 32 3.36 0.52 3.39
N VAL A 33 2.37 1.09 4.05
CA VAL A 33 1.39 0.37 4.86
C VAL A 33 0.05 0.42 4.13
N CYS A 34 -0.49 -0.76 3.84
CA CYS A 34 -1.85 -0.92 3.32
C CYS A 34 -2.76 -1.38 4.45
N ARG A 35 -3.93 -0.75 4.58
CA ARG A 35 -4.94 -1.08 5.60
C ARG A 35 -6.30 -1.28 4.95
N GLY A 36 -7.06 -2.24 5.48
CA GLY A 36 -8.35 -2.64 4.97
C GLY A 36 -9.21 -3.28 6.06
N PRO A 37 -10.41 -3.76 5.73
CA PRO A 37 -11.30 -4.38 6.71
C PRO A 37 -10.68 -5.68 7.25
N VAL A 38 -11.14 -6.11 8.41
CA VAL A 38 -10.76 -7.41 8.98
C VAL A 38 -11.01 -8.57 8.00
N GLY A 39 -10.08 -9.54 7.97
CA GLY A 39 -10.20 -10.77 7.18
C GLY A 39 -9.73 -10.63 5.74
N VAL A 40 -8.85 -9.67 5.45
CA VAL A 40 -8.12 -9.63 4.18
C VAL A 40 -7.19 -10.84 4.08
N GLU A 41 -7.21 -11.50 2.92
CA GLU A 41 -6.35 -12.66 2.62
C GLU A 41 -5.04 -12.22 1.96
N THR A 42 -5.09 -11.20 1.11
CA THR A 42 -3.93 -10.69 0.37
C THR A 42 -4.02 -9.19 0.20
N PHE A 43 -2.92 -8.47 0.44
CA PHE A 43 -2.77 -7.09 0.01
C PHE A 43 -1.88 -7.00 -1.22
N ARG A 44 -2.21 -6.08 -2.13
CA ARG A 44 -1.45 -5.75 -3.33
C ARG A 44 -1.00 -4.29 -3.28
N LEU A 45 0.29 -4.04 -3.39
CA LEU A 45 0.86 -2.72 -3.61
C LEU A 45 1.20 -2.54 -5.10
N GLN A 46 0.51 -1.63 -5.79
CA GLN A 46 0.75 -1.29 -7.20
C GLN A 46 1.56 0.00 -7.33
N LYS A 47 2.49 0.01 -8.29
CA LYS A 47 3.20 1.21 -8.74
C LYS A 47 2.79 1.56 -10.17
N GLU A 48 2.14 2.71 -10.38
CA GLU A 48 1.57 3.12 -11.67
C GLU A 48 2.60 3.10 -12.82
N SER A 49 3.77 3.68 -12.56
CA SER A 49 4.78 3.96 -13.59
C SER A 49 5.33 2.74 -14.34
N ARG A 50 5.13 1.52 -13.83
CA ARG A 50 5.79 0.32 -14.36
C ARG A 50 4.88 -0.90 -14.49
N SER A 51 3.58 -0.77 -14.21
CA SER A 51 2.66 -1.92 -14.07
C SER A 51 3.20 -3.01 -13.13
N LEU A 52 4.06 -2.63 -12.18
CA LEU A 52 4.63 -3.53 -11.18
C LEU A 52 3.72 -3.56 -9.97
N TYR A 53 3.53 -4.75 -9.43
CA TYR A 53 2.81 -4.95 -8.17
C TYR A 53 3.56 -5.95 -7.29
N ASN A 54 3.37 -5.81 -5.99
CA ASN A 54 3.82 -6.78 -5.00
C ASN A 54 2.59 -7.25 -4.22
N ASP A 55 2.38 -8.55 -4.18
CA ASP A 55 1.35 -9.18 -3.36
C ASP A 55 1.98 -9.71 -2.08
N THR A 56 1.22 -9.68 -0.99
CA THR A 56 1.62 -10.31 0.27
C THR A 56 0.41 -10.89 0.99
N GLU A 57 0.58 -12.11 1.49
CA GLU A 57 -0.32 -12.78 2.44
C GLU A 57 0.16 -12.61 3.89
N ASP A 58 1.26 -11.87 4.11
CA ASP A 58 1.71 -11.44 5.44
C ASP A 58 0.81 -10.32 5.96
N VAL A 59 -0.39 -10.72 6.38
CA VAL A 59 -1.45 -9.85 6.87
C VAL A 59 -1.51 -9.93 8.39
N SER A 60 -1.35 -8.78 9.03
CA SER A 60 -1.53 -8.60 10.46
C SER A 60 -2.89 -7.98 10.78
N GLN A 61 -3.34 -8.09 12.03
CA GLN A 61 -4.59 -7.49 12.50
C GLN A 61 -4.29 -6.48 13.61
N PRO A 62 -4.07 -5.19 13.29
CA PRO A 62 -3.73 -4.18 14.29
C PRO A 62 -4.92 -3.81 15.19
N SER A 63 -6.15 -4.07 14.75
CA SER A 63 -7.36 -3.87 15.54
C SER A 63 -8.43 -4.93 15.20
N PRO A 64 -9.48 -5.11 16.03
CA PRO A 64 -10.53 -6.10 15.76
C PRO A 64 -11.30 -5.90 14.45
N SER A 65 -11.24 -4.70 13.87
CA SER A 65 -11.96 -4.32 12.65
C SER A 65 -11.06 -4.15 11.43
N GLU A 66 -9.74 -4.35 11.56
CA GLU A 66 -8.77 -3.94 10.55
C GLU A 66 -7.72 -5.02 10.28
N SER A 67 -7.32 -5.11 9.02
CA SER A 67 -6.17 -5.89 8.56
C SER A 67 -5.13 -4.94 7.94
N GLU A 68 -3.85 -5.26 8.12
CA GLU A 68 -2.72 -4.45 7.66
C GLU A 68 -1.64 -5.33 7.02
N ALA A 69 -1.07 -4.86 5.91
CA ALA A 69 0.16 -5.38 5.33
C ALA A 69 1.22 -4.28 5.17
N ARG A 70 2.49 -4.67 5.32
CA ARG A 70 3.64 -3.75 5.35
C ARG A 70 4.64 -4.10 4.25
N PHE A 71 4.89 -3.15 3.36
CA PHE A 71 5.79 -3.29 2.23
C PHE A 71 7.05 -2.46 2.47
N ARG A 72 8.13 -3.11 2.92
CA ARG A 72 9.37 -2.43 3.26
C ARG A 72 10.32 -2.34 2.06
N ILE A 73 10.88 -1.15 1.86
CA ILE A 73 11.98 -0.87 0.93
C ILE A 73 13.17 -0.45 1.80
N ASP A 74 14.22 -1.25 1.86
CA ASP A 74 15.36 -1.01 2.76
C ASP A 74 16.33 0.07 2.25
N SER A 75 16.52 0.15 0.93
CA SER A 75 17.41 1.11 0.29
C SER A 75 16.71 1.77 -0.88
N VAL A 76 16.22 2.99 -0.64
CA VAL A 76 15.45 3.77 -1.60
C VAL A 76 16.36 4.30 -2.69
N SER A 77 15.86 4.24 -3.92
CA SER A 77 16.55 4.71 -5.13
C SER A 77 15.57 5.54 -5.95
N GLU A 78 16.07 6.31 -6.91
CA GLU A 78 15.23 7.13 -7.80
C GLU A 78 14.13 6.31 -8.49
N GLY A 79 14.42 5.04 -8.82
CA GLY A 79 13.48 4.12 -9.42
C GLY A 79 12.28 3.75 -8.53
N HIS A 80 12.34 4.02 -7.23
CA HIS A 80 11.23 3.85 -6.29
C HIS A 80 10.32 5.08 -6.22
N GLY A 81 10.74 6.25 -6.73
CA GLY A 81 9.86 7.42 -6.79
C GLY A 81 8.63 7.18 -7.68
N GLY A 82 7.50 7.79 -7.31
CA GLY A 82 6.26 7.77 -8.11
C GLY A 82 5.00 7.50 -7.29
N LEU A 83 3.92 7.17 -8.00
CA LEU A 83 2.58 6.96 -7.42
C LEU A 83 2.33 5.49 -7.10
N TYR A 84 1.85 5.25 -5.89
CA TYR A 84 1.49 3.94 -5.36
C TYR A 84 0.01 3.86 -4.98
N ARG A 85 -0.58 2.67 -5.10
CA ARG A 85 -1.94 2.36 -4.64
C ARG A 85 -2.00 0.97 -4.00
N CYS A 86 -2.88 0.80 -3.03
CA CYS A 86 -3.21 -0.49 -2.42
C CYS A 86 -4.53 -1.02 -2.98
N LEU A 87 -4.62 -2.34 -3.09
CA LEU A 87 -5.88 -3.09 -3.20
C LEU A 87 -5.77 -4.31 -2.29
N TYR A 88 -6.89 -4.95 -1.99
CA TYR A 88 -6.86 -6.22 -1.27
C TYR A 88 -7.80 -7.26 -1.90
N TYR A 89 -7.52 -8.52 -1.58
CA TYR A 89 -8.35 -9.66 -1.89
C TYR A 89 -8.99 -10.19 -0.61
N LYS A 90 -10.31 -10.35 -0.64
CA LYS A 90 -11.11 -10.90 0.46
C LYS A 90 -12.33 -11.60 -0.13
N SER A 91 -12.63 -12.82 0.35
CA SER A 91 -13.88 -13.52 0.01
C SER A 91 -14.09 -13.65 -1.51
N SER A 92 -13.04 -14.05 -2.22
CA SER A 92 -13.02 -14.23 -3.68
C SER A 92 -13.22 -12.98 -4.53
N LYS A 93 -13.04 -11.79 -3.97
CA LYS A 93 -13.15 -10.51 -4.69
C LYS A 93 -11.98 -9.58 -4.37
N TRP A 94 -11.62 -8.77 -5.36
CA TRP A 94 -10.72 -7.63 -5.20
C TRP A 94 -11.50 -6.37 -4.81
N SER A 95 -10.94 -5.56 -3.92
CA SER A 95 -11.46 -4.24 -3.57
C SER A 95 -11.27 -3.22 -4.69
N GLU A 96 -11.87 -2.04 -4.55
CA GLU A 96 -11.40 -0.84 -5.26
C GLU A 96 -9.94 -0.52 -4.90
N GLN A 97 -9.29 0.30 -5.74
CA GLN A 97 -7.99 0.90 -5.43
C GLN A 97 -8.11 1.97 -4.35
N SER A 98 -7.10 2.06 -3.49
CA SER A 98 -6.94 3.20 -2.58
C SER A 98 -6.73 4.51 -3.33
N ASP A 99 -6.74 5.61 -2.58
CA ASP A 99 -6.15 6.87 -3.06
C ASP A 99 -4.66 6.70 -3.36
N TYR A 100 -4.08 7.66 -4.06
CA TYR A 100 -2.66 7.65 -4.40
C TYR A 100 -1.78 8.04 -3.23
N LEU A 101 -0.68 7.31 -3.06
CA LEU A 101 0.47 7.73 -2.28
C LEU A 101 1.59 8.18 -3.24
N GLU A 102 1.97 9.46 -3.18
CA GLU A 102 3.12 9.97 -3.92
C GLU A 102 4.41 9.78 -3.09
N MET A 103 5.31 8.95 -3.63
CA MET A 103 6.63 8.71 -3.05
C MET A 103 7.66 9.63 -3.71
N LEU A 104 8.08 10.67 -2.99
CA LEU A 104 9.10 11.63 -3.42
C LEU A 104 10.47 11.23 -2.87
N VAL A 105 11.39 10.91 -3.79
CA VAL A 105 12.78 10.58 -3.49
C VAL A 105 13.63 11.83 -3.68
N LYS A 106 14.36 12.25 -2.64
CA LYS A 106 15.33 13.34 -2.76
C LYS A 106 16.74 12.76 -2.95
N GLY A 107 17.43 13.25 -3.98
CA GLY A 107 18.86 13.05 -4.11
C GLY A 107 19.62 13.69 -2.95
N GLU A 108 20.77 13.13 -2.59
CA GLU A 108 21.74 13.86 -1.78
C GLU A 108 22.20 15.07 -2.60
N ASP A 109 21.93 16.27 -2.09
CA ASP A 109 22.50 17.50 -2.61
C ASP A 109 23.99 17.48 -2.26
N VAL A 110 24.83 16.92 -3.15
CA VAL A 110 26.29 17.03 -3.05
C VAL A 110 26.68 18.44 -3.47
N THR A 111 26.33 19.42 -2.66
CA THR A 111 26.80 20.79 -2.80
C THR A 111 27.85 21.08 -1.72
N TRP A 112 29.10 21.01 -2.17
CA TRP A 112 30.33 21.59 -1.60
C TRP A 112 31.11 20.79 -0.55
N ALA A 113 31.68 19.65 -0.96
CA ALA A 113 33.00 19.27 -0.50
C ALA A 113 34.05 19.72 -1.53
N LEU A 114 34.42 21.00 -1.47
CA LEU A 114 35.68 21.52 -2.02
C LEU A 114 36.66 21.71 -0.86
#